data_AF-A0A7S1EI76-F1
#
_entry.id   AF-A0A7S1EI76-F1
#
_cell.length_a   1.000
_cell.length_b   1.000
_cell.length_c   1.000
_cell.angle_alpha   90.00
_cell.angle_beta   90.00
_cell.angle_gamma   90.00
#
_symmetry.space_group_name_H-M   'P 1'
#
loop_
_entity.id
_entity.type
_entity.pdbx_description
1 polymer ?
#
loop_
_entity_poly.entity_id
_entity_poly.type
_entity_poly.pdbx_seq_one_letter_code
_entity_poly.pdbx_strand_id
1 'polypeptide(L)'
;MTQRLTADSRDELGQLLLELDDMTQNLSRMVSSVRQGCDELNVAAAEIAQGNADLSARTENQASSLEETAASVEQMASQIKANADNARQADQLAHHASEVASAGGTAVGDVVATMEAISASSSKISDIIGTIDGIAF
;
A
#
# COMPACT_ATOMS: atom_id res chain seq x y z
N MET A 1 -47.63 12.70 40.76
CA MET A 1 -48.50 13.63 41.50
C MET A 1 -48.81 12.96 42.83
N THR A 2 -48.10 13.34 43.89
CA THR A 2 -48.35 12.82 45.24
C THR A 2 -49.47 13.64 45.87
N GLN A 3 -50.46 12.98 46.42
CA GLN A 3 -51.52 13.61 47.18
C GLN A 3 -50.97 13.84 48.60
N ARG A 4 -50.97 15.08 49.06
CA ARG A 4 -50.48 15.43 50.40
C ARG A 4 -51.44 14.90 51.45
N LEU A 5 -50.96 14.06 52.36
CA LEU A 5 -51.75 13.58 53.49
C LEU A 5 -51.69 14.64 54.60
N THR A 6 -52.84 15.20 54.96
CA THR A 6 -52.96 16.19 56.05
C THR A 6 -53.52 15.53 57.30
N ALA A 7 -52.85 15.67 58.44
CA ALA A 7 -53.34 15.25 59.75
C ALA A 7 -54.05 16.42 60.45
N ASP A 8 -55.31 16.22 60.86
CA ASP A 8 -56.11 17.21 61.61
C ASP A 8 -56.13 16.92 63.13
N SER A 9 -55.46 15.83 63.55
CA SER A 9 -55.32 15.40 64.95
C SER A 9 -53.84 15.38 65.39
N ARG A 10 -53.59 15.62 66.67
CA ARG A 10 -52.25 15.58 67.30
C ARG A 10 -51.93 14.26 68.01
N ASP A 11 -52.78 13.25 67.82
CA ASP A 11 -52.61 11.91 68.36
C ASP A 11 -51.61 11.06 67.53
N GLU A 12 -51.40 9.82 67.96
CA GLU A 12 -50.51 8.84 67.34
C GLU A 12 -50.88 8.56 65.87
N LEU A 13 -52.16 8.67 65.51
CA LEU A 13 -52.63 8.52 64.12
C LEU A 13 -52.25 9.73 63.27
N GLY A 14 -52.32 10.94 63.83
CA GLY A 14 -51.82 12.15 63.20
C GLY A 14 -50.33 12.10 62.91
N GLN A 15 -49.53 11.57 63.84
CA GLN A 15 -48.08 11.38 63.66
C GLN A 15 -47.76 10.33 62.58
N LEU A 16 -48.44 9.17 62.61
CA LEU A 16 -48.27 8.13 61.59
C LEU A 16 -48.62 8.63 60.18
N LEU A 17 -49.68 9.44 60.04
CA LEU A 17 -50.06 10.04 58.76
C LEU A 17 -48.99 11.00 58.23
N LEU A 18 -48.33 11.76 59.10
CA LEU A 18 -47.22 12.63 58.72
C LEU A 18 -45.97 11.84 58.30
N GLU A 19 -45.63 10.77 59.01
CA GLU A 19 -44.53 9.87 58.63
C GLU A 19 -44.79 9.17 57.29
N LEU A 20 -46.04 8.78 57.04
CA LEU A 20 -46.45 8.19 55.77
C LEU A 20 -46.41 9.22 54.63
N ASP A 21 -46.81 10.47 54.89
CA ASP A 21 -46.64 11.58 53.94
C ASP A 21 -45.16 11.76 53.55
N ASP A 22 -44.25 11.79 54.54
CA ASP A 22 -42.81 11.90 54.26
C ASP A 22 -42.26 10.71 53.46
N MET A 23 -42.67 9.48 53.79
CA MET A 23 -42.31 8.29 53.01
C MET A 23 -42.79 8.36 51.57
N THR A 24 -44.03 8.80 51.32
CA THR A 24 -44.57 8.93 49.96
C THR A 24 -43.85 10.02 49.16
N GLN A 25 -43.48 11.14 49.81
CA GLN A 25 -42.66 12.18 49.19
C GLN A 25 -41.26 11.68 48.84
N ASN A 26 -40.61 10.93 49.75
CA ASN A 26 -39.31 10.32 49.53
C ASN A 26 -39.32 9.32 48.37
N LEU A 27 -40.32 8.43 48.32
CA LEU A 27 -40.49 7.48 47.22
C LEU A 27 -40.73 8.20 45.89
N SER A 28 -41.58 9.24 45.88
CA SER A 28 -41.82 10.03 44.67
C SER A 28 -40.56 10.74 44.18
N ARG A 29 -39.72 11.26 45.09
CA ARG A 29 -38.41 11.84 44.73
C ARG A 29 -37.50 10.77 44.13
N MET A 30 -37.39 9.61 44.77
CA MET A 30 -36.57 8.50 44.28
C MET A 30 -37.01 8.03 42.88
N VAL A 31 -38.31 7.82 42.67
CA VAL A 31 -38.85 7.43 41.35
C VAL A 31 -38.58 8.51 40.30
N SER A 32 -38.71 9.79 40.66
CA SER A 32 -38.38 10.89 39.75
C SER A 32 -36.89 10.90 39.37
N SER A 33 -36.00 10.68 40.33
CA SER A 33 -34.56 10.59 40.08
C SER A 33 -34.19 9.39 39.21
N VAL A 34 -34.81 8.23 39.44
CA VAL A 34 -34.62 7.03 38.59
C VAL A 34 -35.09 7.31 37.17
N ARG A 35 -36.27 7.91 37.00
CA ARG A 35 -36.79 8.27 35.68
C ARG A 35 -35.86 9.22 34.94
N GLN A 36 -35.36 10.25 35.62
CA GLN A 36 -34.38 11.17 35.04
C GLN A 36 -33.10 10.45 34.61
N GLY A 37 -32.57 9.56 35.44
CA GLY A 37 -31.40 8.75 35.08
C GLY A 37 -31.66 7.84 33.87
N CYS A 38 -32.85 7.27 33.72
CA CYS A 38 -33.23 6.51 32.53
C CYS A 38 -33.29 7.38 31.27
N ASP A 39 -33.80 8.60 31.37
CA ASP A 39 -33.84 9.54 30.24
C ASP A 39 -32.42 9.93 29.80
N GLU A 40 -31.52 10.18 30.75
CA GLU A 40 -30.09 10.43 30.48
C GLU A 40 -29.39 9.22 29.83
N LEU A 41 -29.67 8.00 30.31
CA LEU A 41 -29.16 6.76 29.73
C LEU A 41 -29.66 6.54 28.29
N ASN A 42 -30.92 6.87 28.00
CA ASN A 42 -31.47 6.77 26.65
C ASN A 42 -30.75 7.71 25.68
N VAL A 43 -30.44 8.94 26.11
CA VAL A 43 -29.66 9.89 25.30
C VAL A 43 -28.25 9.35 25.05
N ALA A 44 -27.55 8.90 26.09
CA ALA A 44 -26.20 8.34 25.97
C ALA A 44 -26.18 7.10 25.06
N ALA A 45 -27.17 6.21 25.15
CA ALA A 45 -27.28 5.04 24.29
C ALA A 45 -27.49 5.41 22.82
N ALA A 46 -28.29 6.44 22.54
CA ALA A 46 -28.50 6.94 21.18
C ALA A 46 -27.20 7.54 20.60
N GLU A 47 -26.44 8.30 21.39
CA GLU A 47 -25.13 8.82 20.99
C GLU A 47 -24.12 7.70 20.71
N ILE A 48 -24.08 6.66 21.54
CA ILE A 48 -23.24 5.48 21.31
C ILE A 48 -23.66 4.77 20.01
N ALA A 49 -24.95 4.57 19.77
CA ALA A 49 -25.44 3.92 18.56
C ALA A 49 -25.05 4.72 17.30
N GLN A 50 -25.17 6.04 17.34
CA GLN A 50 -24.75 6.93 16.26
C GLN A 50 -23.23 6.88 16.04
N GLY A 51 -22.44 6.93 17.12
CA GLY A 51 -20.98 6.84 17.05
C GLY A 51 -20.51 5.48 16.51
N ASN A 52 -21.20 4.39 16.87
CA ASN A 52 -20.88 3.06 16.37
C ASN A 52 -21.25 2.90 14.88
N ALA A 53 -22.32 3.54 14.42
CA ALA A 53 -22.67 3.58 13.00
C ALA A 53 -21.61 4.34 12.17
N ASP A 54 -21.14 5.50 12.65
CA ASP A 54 -20.04 6.25 12.02
C ASP A 54 -18.74 5.44 11.99
N LEU A 55 -18.41 4.80 13.11
CA LEU A 55 -17.23 3.94 13.20
C LEU A 55 -17.31 2.77 12.22
N SER A 56 -18.46 2.09 12.14
CA SER A 56 -18.69 1.00 11.17
C SER A 56 -18.51 1.48 9.74
N ALA A 57 -19.10 2.62 9.37
CA ALA A 57 -18.95 3.20 8.03
C ALA A 57 -17.50 3.55 7.72
N ARG A 58 -16.75 4.08 8.69
CA ARG A 58 -15.31 4.36 8.54
C ARG A 58 -14.49 3.08 8.41
N THR A 59 -14.82 2.04 9.16
CA THR A 59 -14.16 0.73 9.06
C THR A 59 -14.42 0.09 7.69
N GLU A 60 -15.63 0.16 7.16
CA GLU A 60 -15.96 -0.33 5.81
C GLU A 60 -15.18 0.42 4.73
N ASN A 61 -15.14 1.76 4.80
CA ASN A 61 -14.33 2.57 3.88
C ASN A 61 -12.84 2.21 3.95
N GLN A 62 -12.33 1.99 5.16
CA GLN A 62 -10.93 1.62 5.36
C GLN A 62 -10.63 0.21 4.84
N ALA A 63 -11.54 -0.74 5.00
CA ALA A 63 -11.43 -2.07 4.40
C ALA A 63 -11.39 -1.98 2.87
N SER A 64 -12.25 -1.16 2.26
CA SER A 64 -12.25 -0.93 0.81
C SER A 64 -10.94 -0.30 0.32
N SER A 65 -10.38 0.69 1.05
CA SER A 65 -9.06 1.26 0.72
C SER A 65 -7.93 0.24 0.82
N LEU A 66 -8.02 -0.70 1.77
CA LEU A 66 -7.05 -1.79 1.89
C LEU A 66 -7.17 -2.80 0.75
N GLU A 67 -8.38 -3.09 0.26
CA GLU A 67 -8.58 -3.92 -0.93
C GLU A 67 -7.97 -3.28 -2.18
N GLU A 68 -8.19 -1.97 -2.39
CA GLU A 68 -7.57 -1.24 -3.50
C GLU A 68 -6.04 -1.21 -3.40
N THR A 69 -5.52 -1.05 -2.17
CA THR A 69 -4.07 -1.12 -1.90
C THR A 69 -3.52 -2.51 -2.21
N ALA A 70 -4.21 -3.57 -1.80
CA ALA A 70 -3.82 -4.95 -2.08
C ALA A 70 -3.80 -5.23 -3.59
N ALA A 71 -4.84 -4.82 -4.32
CA ALA A 71 -4.89 -4.93 -5.78
C ALA A 71 -3.75 -4.15 -6.46
N SER A 72 -3.43 -2.95 -5.96
CA SER A 72 -2.30 -2.15 -6.44
C SER A 72 -0.96 -2.85 -6.20
N VAL A 73 -0.80 -3.52 -5.06
CA VAL A 73 0.39 -4.32 -4.74
C VAL A 73 0.51 -5.54 -5.66
N GLU A 74 -0.57 -6.23 -5.95
CA GLU A 74 -0.58 -7.35 -6.91
C GLU A 74 -0.20 -6.89 -8.32
N GLN A 75 -0.76 -5.77 -8.77
CA GLN A 75 -0.39 -5.17 -10.06
C GLN A 75 1.09 -4.77 -10.08
N MET A 76 1.61 -4.13 -9.03
CA MET A 76 3.03 -3.81 -8.91
C MET A 76 3.92 -5.06 -8.97
N ALA A 77 3.55 -6.13 -8.27
CA ALA A 77 4.29 -7.38 -8.30
C ALA A 77 4.36 -7.97 -9.72
N SER A 78 3.24 -7.92 -10.47
CA SER A 78 3.20 -8.35 -11.87
C SER A 78 4.12 -7.52 -12.77
N GLN A 79 4.16 -6.20 -12.57
CA GLN A 79 5.01 -5.30 -13.33
C GLN A 79 6.50 -5.50 -13.02
N ILE A 80 6.83 -5.75 -11.74
CA ILE A 80 8.19 -6.09 -11.30
C ILE A 80 8.64 -7.40 -11.95
N LYS A 81 7.77 -8.43 -11.98
CA LYS A 81 8.04 -9.71 -12.65
C LYS A 81 8.35 -9.49 -14.14
N ALA A 82 7.52 -8.71 -14.84
CA ALA A 82 7.72 -8.39 -16.25
C ALA A 82 9.04 -7.63 -16.49
N ASN A 83 9.37 -6.67 -15.62
CA ASN A 83 10.64 -5.93 -15.70
C ASN A 83 11.85 -6.84 -15.50
N ALA A 84 11.78 -7.80 -14.57
CA ALA A 84 12.86 -8.78 -14.37
C ALA A 84 13.05 -9.68 -15.60
N ASP A 85 11.96 -10.12 -16.23
CA ASP A 85 12.00 -10.95 -17.43
C ASP A 85 12.51 -10.13 -18.65
N ASN A 86 12.18 -8.84 -18.74
CA ASN A 86 12.74 -7.92 -19.75
C ASN A 86 14.24 -7.69 -19.54
N ALA A 87 14.69 -7.50 -18.30
CA ALA A 87 16.10 -7.32 -17.99
C ALA A 87 16.93 -8.56 -18.37
N ARG A 88 16.41 -9.77 -18.13
CA ARG A 88 17.04 -11.01 -18.59
C ARG A 88 17.13 -11.11 -20.10
N GLN A 89 16.08 -10.73 -20.82
CA GLN A 89 16.12 -10.72 -22.30
C GLN A 89 17.13 -9.70 -22.83
N ALA A 90 17.20 -8.52 -22.24
CA ALA A 90 18.18 -7.50 -22.61
C ALA A 90 19.62 -7.97 -22.37
N ASP A 91 19.87 -8.64 -21.24
CA ASP A 91 21.16 -9.25 -20.90
C ASP A 91 21.57 -10.32 -21.94
N GLN A 92 20.66 -11.23 -22.30
CA GLN A 92 20.89 -12.22 -23.35
C GLN A 92 21.19 -11.59 -24.71
N LEU A 93 20.45 -10.54 -25.08
CA LEU A 93 20.67 -9.83 -26.33
C LEU A 93 22.03 -9.13 -26.35
N ALA A 94 22.44 -8.52 -25.24
CA ALA A 94 23.75 -7.89 -25.10
C ALA A 94 24.89 -8.91 -25.21
N HIS A 95 24.74 -10.07 -24.57
CA HIS A 95 25.69 -11.18 -24.70
C HIS A 95 25.83 -11.65 -26.15
N HIS A 96 24.71 -11.92 -26.82
CA HIS A 96 24.73 -12.33 -28.23
C HIS A 96 25.36 -11.26 -29.14
N ALA A 97 25.05 -9.98 -28.93
CA ALA A 97 25.68 -8.89 -29.67
C ALA A 97 27.20 -8.84 -29.45
N SER A 98 27.67 -9.08 -28.23
CA SER A 98 29.10 -9.15 -27.91
C SER A 98 29.79 -10.34 -28.59
N GLU A 99 29.13 -11.49 -28.65
CA GLU A 99 29.66 -12.68 -29.36
C GLU A 99 29.83 -12.39 -30.85
N VAL A 100 28.80 -11.81 -31.48
CA VAL A 100 28.84 -11.40 -32.89
C VAL A 100 29.95 -10.38 -33.13
N ALA A 101 30.09 -9.37 -32.25
CA ALA A 101 31.16 -8.39 -32.35
C ALA A 101 32.55 -9.03 -32.24
N SER A 102 32.72 -10.02 -31.34
CA SER A 102 33.99 -10.74 -31.20
C SER A 102 34.34 -11.55 -32.45
N ALA A 103 33.36 -12.27 -33.02
CA ALA A 103 33.55 -13.01 -34.26
C ALA A 103 33.89 -12.08 -35.44
N GLY A 104 33.21 -10.92 -35.52
CA GLY A 104 33.53 -9.87 -36.49
C GLY A 104 34.96 -9.33 -36.32
N GLY A 105 35.41 -9.15 -35.08
CA GLY A 105 36.79 -8.75 -34.77
C GLY A 105 37.83 -9.73 -35.29
N THR A 106 37.59 -11.04 -35.11
CA THR A 106 38.45 -12.09 -35.68
C THR A 106 38.51 -12.02 -37.20
N ALA A 107 37.36 -11.91 -37.87
CA ALA A 107 37.29 -11.83 -39.33
C ALA A 107 38.03 -10.60 -39.90
N VAL A 108 37.90 -9.44 -39.24
CA VAL A 108 38.66 -8.23 -39.61
C VAL A 108 40.16 -8.44 -39.41
N GLY A 109 40.57 -9.12 -38.32
CA GLY A 109 41.96 -9.50 -38.09
C GLY A 109 42.54 -10.36 -39.21
N ASP A 110 41.80 -11.36 -39.68
CA ASP A 110 42.20 -12.22 -40.81
C ASP A 110 42.36 -11.42 -42.11
N VAL A 111 41.48 -10.45 -42.37
CA VAL A 111 41.58 -9.55 -43.53
C VAL A 111 42.84 -8.68 -43.45
N VAL A 112 43.14 -8.11 -42.28
CA VAL A 112 44.35 -7.30 -42.07
C VAL A 112 45.61 -8.13 -42.32
N ALA A 113 45.69 -9.34 -41.75
CA ALA A 113 46.82 -10.25 -41.97
C ALA A 113 47.01 -10.61 -43.46
N THR A 114 45.90 -10.81 -44.18
CA THR A 114 45.93 -11.07 -45.63
C THR A 114 46.46 -9.86 -46.40
N MET A 115 46.03 -8.65 -46.05
CA MET A 115 46.51 -7.41 -46.68
C MET A 115 47.99 -7.15 -46.41
N GLU A 116 48.49 -7.48 -45.21
CA GLU A 116 49.92 -7.42 -44.90
C GLU A 116 50.73 -8.40 -45.77
N ALA A 117 50.24 -9.62 -45.96
CA ALA A 117 50.89 -10.61 -46.83
C ALA A 117 50.91 -10.18 -48.31
N ILE A 118 49.84 -9.55 -48.79
CA ILE A 118 49.76 -8.96 -50.15
C ILE A 118 50.78 -7.82 -50.29
N SER A 119 50.87 -6.94 -49.29
CA SER A 119 51.82 -5.82 -49.27
C SER A 119 53.27 -6.32 -49.30
N ALA A 120 53.61 -7.29 -48.46
CA ALA A 120 54.94 -7.91 -48.43
C ALA A 120 55.30 -8.57 -49.77
N SER A 121 54.35 -9.28 -50.40
CA SER A 121 54.54 -9.89 -51.72
C SER A 121 54.75 -8.83 -52.80
N SER A 122 53.99 -7.74 -52.75
CA SER A 122 54.10 -6.62 -53.70
C SER A 122 55.46 -5.91 -53.60
N SER A 123 55.98 -5.71 -52.38
CA SER A 123 57.33 -5.17 -52.17
C SER A 123 58.39 -6.08 -52.79
N LYS A 124 58.27 -7.39 -52.61
CA LYS A 124 59.20 -8.38 -53.17
C LYS A 124 59.18 -8.40 -54.70
N ILE A 125 58.01 -8.20 -55.31
CA ILE A 125 57.88 -8.02 -56.77
C ILE A 125 58.58 -6.75 -57.22
N SER A 126 58.41 -5.65 -56.49
CA SER A 126 59.09 -4.38 -56.78
C SER A 126 60.62 -4.51 -56.74
N ASP A 127 61.16 -5.25 -55.76
CA ASP A 127 62.60 -5.53 -55.68
C ASP A 127 63.09 -6.31 -56.90
N ILE A 128 62.33 -7.33 -57.33
CA ILE A 128 62.65 -8.12 -58.52
C ILE A 128 62.65 -7.24 -59.77
N ILE A 129 61.61 -6.42 -59.97
CA ILE A 129 61.56 -5.50 -61.12
C ILE A 129 62.75 -4.54 -61.10
N GLY A 130 63.11 -3.99 -59.93
CA GLY A 130 64.30 -3.16 -59.79
C GLY A 130 65.60 -3.88 -60.18
N THR A 131 65.76 -5.15 -59.82
CA THR A 131 66.91 -5.95 -60.28
C THR A 131 66.90 -6.24 -61.78
N ILE A 132 65.73 -6.43 -62.40
CA ILE A 132 65.60 -6.63 -63.84
C ILE A 132 65.99 -5.35 -64.59
N ASP A 133 65.49 -4.19 -64.14
CA ASP A 133 65.85 -2.89 -64.72
C ASP A 133 67.35 -2.61 -64.59
N GLY A 134 67.98 -3.03 -63.49
CA GLY A 134 69.43 -2.94 -63.28
C GLY A 134 70.28 -3.88 -64.15
N ILE A 135 69.69 -4.91 -64.77
CA ILE A 135 70.37 -5.81 -65.74
C ILE A 135 70.20 -5.30 -67.17
N ALA A 136 69.15 -4.53 -67.45
CA ALA A 136 68.83 -4.02 -68.78
C ALA A 136 69.67 -2.79 -69.22
N PHE A 137 70.48 -2.23 -68.32
CA PHE A 137 71.39 -1.11 -68.54
C PHE A 137 72.84 -1.50 -68.21
#